data_AF-A0A6A6ABR6-F1
#
_entry.id   AF-A0A6A6ABR6-F1
#
_cell.length_a   1.000
_cell.length_b   1.000
_cell.length_c   1.000
_cell.angle_alpha   90.00
_cell.angle_beta   90.00
_cell.angle_gamma   90.00
#
_symmetry.space_group_name_H-M   'P 1'
#
loop_
_entity.id
_entity.type
_entity.pdbx_description
1 polymer ?
#
loop_
_entity_poly.entity_id
_entity_poly.type
_entity_poly.pdbx_seq_one_letter_code
_entity_poly.pdbx_strand_id
1 'polypeptide(L)'
;MPRPSSQRRQPNLSDFYYQGPLTALVKPSPETTTAWVLAAHSLRESRARFATKIKVGGDQSVCALDRSAVLDVYQEALKNISPANYQQITSETNLKVKTILNIRPAEPDDLVFSTVGALLRPLDPQYADPRIEYEHDLYGYRAAWRLDAWRKQGWPHEYPRGAVEAEKTENAQPPHGRGSLANRDRKNKIMGMSDEALGGVVTKLIQEV
;
A
#
# COMPACT_ATOMS: atom_id res chain seq x y z
N MET A 1 21.62 -5.83 21.30
CA MET A 1 21.34 -6.90 20.31
C MET A 1 20.38 -6.33 19.28
N PRO A 2 20.81 -5.99 18.05
CA PRO A 2 19.89 -5.59 17.00
C PRO A 2 19.03 -6.81 16.64
N ARG A 3 17.70 -6.65 16.69
CA ARG A 3 16.80 -7.71 16.18
C ARG A 3 17.05 -7.82 14.67
N PRO A 4 17.17 -9.04 14.13
CA PRO A 4 17.19 -9.21 12.68
C PRO A 4 15.93 -8.56 12.14
N SER A 5 16.08 -7.68 11.15
CA SER A 5 14.97 -7.21 10.32
C SER A 5 14.19 -8.46 9.90
N SER A 6 12.95 -8.61 10.36
CA SER A 6 12.08 -9.69 9.90
C SER A 6 11.95 -9.53 8.40
N GLN A 7 12.78 -10.26 7.65
CA GLN A 7 12.66 -10.34 6.20
C GLN A 7 11.31 -10.97 5.94
N ARG A 8 10.37 -10.13 5.51
CA ARG A 8 9.06 -10.53 5.02
C ARG A 8 9.26 -11.76 4.13
N ARG A 9 8.50 -12.83 4.36
CA ARG A 9 8.51 -13.97 3.45
C ARG A 9 7.98 -13.45 2.12
N GLN A 10 8.87 -13.21 1.17
CA GLN A 10 8.47 -12.53 -0.06
C GLN A 10 7.43 -13.40 -0.78
N PRO A 11 6.25 -12.85 -1.10
CA PRO A 11 5.27 -13.58 -1.89
C PRO A 11 5.92 -14.01 -3.20
N ASN A 12 5.87 -15.29 -3.55
CA ASN A 12 6.45 -15.76 -4.79
C ASN A 12 5.54 -15.31 -5.95
N LEU A 13 6.09 -14.67 -6.99
CA LEU A 13 5.28 -14.22 -8.12
C LEU A 13 4.48 -15.35 -8.77
N SER A 14 5.05 -16.55 -8.84
CA SER A 14 4.41 -17.72 -9.45
C SER A 14 3.15 -18.16 -8.71
N ASP A 15 2.98 -17.77 -7.45
CA ASP A 15 1.76 -18.02 -6.68
C ASP A 15 0.55 -17.23 -7.16
N PHE A 16 0.77 -16.16 -7.93
CA PHE A 16 -0.24 -15.17 -8.31
C PHE A 16 -0.38 -14.96 -9.82
N TYR A 17 0.66 -15.30 -10.59
CA TYR A 17 0.64 -15.26 -12.05
C TYR A 17 0.09 -16.54 -12.65
N TYR A 18 -0.65 -16.42 -13.74
CA TYR A 18 -0.93 -17.55 -14.61
C TYR A 18 0.34 -17.95 -15.38
N GLN A 19 0.87 -19.14 -15.12
CA GLN A 19 2.04 -19.71 -15.82
C GLN A 19 1.66 -20.74 -16.90
N GLY A 20 0.38 -21.00 -17.11
CA GLY A 20 -0.07 -21.97 -18.11
C GLY A 20 0.03 -21.44 -19.55
N PRO A 21 -0.17 -22.29 -20.56
CA PRO A 21 -0.29 -21.85 -21.94
C PRO A 21 -1.46 -20.88 -22.08
N LEU A 22 -1.24 -19.69 -22.65
CA LEU A 22 -2.32 -18.71 -22.91
C LEU A 22 -3.46 -19.33 -23.76
N THR A 23 -3.16 -20.36 -24.54
CA THR A 23 -4.11 -21.14 -25.33
C THR A 23 -5.04 -22.03 -24.52
N ALA A 24 -4.71 -22.34 -23.26
CA ALA A 24 -5.56 -23.14 -22.37
C ALA A 24 -6.60 -22.29 -21.62
N LEU A 25 -6.50 -20.96 -21.70
CA LEU A 25 -7.36 -20.02 -20.99
C LEU A 25 -8.67 -19.69 -21.70
N VAL A 26 -8.70 -19.86 -23.02
CA VAL A 26 -9.86 -19.55 -23.86
C VAL A 26 -10.26 -20.86 -24.52
N LYS A 27 -11.52 -21.31 -24.41
CA LYS A 27 -12.05 -22.30 -25.37
C LYS A 27 -11.98 -21.65 -26.73
N PRO A 28 -11.04 -22.02 -27.61
CA PRO A 28 -10.81 -21.25 -28.81
C PRO A 28 -12.01 -21.48 -29.72
N SER A 29 -12.85 -20.45 -29.91
CA SER A 29 -13.53 -20.31 -31.19
C SER A 29 -12.40 -19.97 -32.18
N PRO A 30 -12.13 -20.83 -33.18
CA PRO A 30 -10.90 -20.77 -33.96
C PRO A 30 -10.74 -19.51 -34.83
N GLU A 31 -11.74 -18.63 -34.90
CA GLU A 31 -11.77 -17.56 -35.90
C GLU A 31 -11.38 -16.16 -35.38
N THR A 32 -11.11 -15.94 -34.09
CA THR A 32 -10.91 -14.54 -33.60
C THR A 32 -10.04 -14.33 -32.36
N THR A 33 -9.30 -15.33 -31.87
CA THR A 33 -8.50 -15.14 -30.65
C THR A 33 -7.17 -14.45 -30.97
N THR A 34 -7.17 -13.12 -30.90
CA THR A 34 -5.98 -12.28 -31.13
C THR A 34 -5.11 -12.17 -29.87
N ALA A 35 -3.82 -11.85 -30.03
CA ALA A 35 -2.86 -11.80 -28.92
C ALA A 35 -3.26 -10.83 -27.79
N TRP A 36 -3.90 -9.70 -28.12
CA TRP A 36 -4.37 -8.74 -27.12
C TRP A 36 -5.56 -9.27 -26.30
N VAL A 37 -6.43 -10.10 -26.91
CA VAL A 37 -7.53 -10.78 -26.20
C VAL A 37 -6.97 -11.77 -25.18
N LEU A 38 -5.93 -12.53 -25.56
CA LEU A 38 -5.23 -13.43 -24.65
C LEU A 38 -4.58 -12.67 -23.48
N ALA A 39 -3.95 -11.53 -23.75
CA ALA A 39 -3.35 -10.69 -22.72
C ALA A 39 -4.41 -10.14 -21.75
N ALA A 40 -5.52 -9.61 -22.27
CA ALA A 40 -6.64 -9.14 -21.44
C ALA A 40 -7.23 -10.27 -20.60
N HIS A 41 -7.37 -11.47 -21.15
CA HIS A 41 -7.83 -12.64 -20.41
C HIS A 41 -6.84 -13.02 -19.29
N SER A 42 -5.53 -13.05 -19.57
CA SER A 42 -4.49 -13.33 -18.59
C SER A 42 -4.49 -12.34 -17.42
N LEU A 43 -4.73 -11.05 -17.70
CA LEU A 43 -4.88 -10.02 -16.66
C LEU A 43 -6.12 -10.26 -15.78
N ARG A 44 -7.26 -10.64 -16.37
CA ARG A 44 -8.48 -10.98 -15.61
C ARG A 44 -8.26 -12.17 -14.68
N GLU A 45 -7.63 -13.21 -15.18
CA GLU A 45 -7.30 -14.42 -14.41
C GLU A 45 -6.32 -14.11 -13.27
N SER A 46 -5.24 -13.36 -13.55
CA SER A 46 -4.26 -12.98 -12.53
C SER A 46 -4.91 -12.14 -11.42
N ARG A 47 -5.77 -11.19 -11.80
CA ARG A 47 -6.57 -10.41 -10.84
C ARG A 47 -7.48 -11.30 -10.00
N ALA A 48 -8.21 -12.24 -10.61
CA ALA A 48 -9.13 -13.14 -9.90
C ALA A 48 -8.39 -14.08 -8.94
N ARG A 49 -7.25 -14.65 -9.36
CA ARG A 49 -6.38 -15.48 -8.52
C ARG A 49 -5.84 -14.72 -7.33
N PHE A 50 -5.30 -13.52 -7.56
CA PHE A 50 -4.83 -12.65 -6.48
C PHE A 50 -5.97 -12.27 -5.51
N ALA A 51 -7.15 -11.94 -6.04
CA ALA A 51 -8.32 -11.62 -5.25
C ALA A 51 -8.75 -12.78 -4.33
N THR A 52 -8.68 -14.01 -4.84
CA THR A 52 -9.12 -15.22 -4.12
C THR A 52 -8.09 -15.70 -3.09
N LYS A 53 -6.79 -15.63 -3.44
CA LYS A 53 -5.70 -16.12 -2.59
C LYS A 53 -5.40 -15.18 -1.42
N ILE A 54 -5.35 -13.87 -1.68
CA ILE A 54 -5.10 -12.86 -0.65
C ILE A 54 -6.45 -12.34 -0.14
N LYS A 55 -7.00 -12.89 0.94
CA LYS A 55 -8.26 -12.37 1.50
C LYS A 55 -8.02 -11.09 2.29
N VAL A 56 -9.02 -10.21 2.33
CA VAL A 56 -8.98 -9.00 3.18
C VAL A 56 -8.82 -9.44 4.64
N GLY A 57 -7.76 -8.98 5.29
CA GLY A 57 -7.45 -9.29 6.70
C GLY A 57 -7.01 -10.73 6.98
N GLY A 58 -6.77 -11.56 5.94
CA GLY A 58 -6.49 -12.98 6.09
C GLY A 58 -5.05 -13.42 5.82
N ASP A 59 -4.26 -12.61 5.12
CA ASP A 59 -2.85 -12.91 4.82
C ASP A 59 -1.94 -11.90 5.52
N GLN A 60 -1.02 -12.38 6.35
CA GLN A 60 -0.04 -11.52 7.02
C GLN A 60 0.98 -10.95 6.03
N SER A 61 1.25 -11.64 4.92
CA SER A 61 2.29 -11.25 3.96
C SER A 61 1.92 -10.07 3.06
N VAL A 62 0.63 -9.71 2.97
CA VAL A 62 0.14 -8.59 2.14
C VAL A 62 -0.90 -7.80 2.93
N CYS A 63 -0.59 -6.54 3.26
CA CYS A 63 -1.53 -5.69 3.99
C CYS A 63 -2.72 -5.28 3.11
N ALA A 64 -3.80 -4.78 3.73
CA ALA A 64 -5.00 -4.37 3.01
C ALA A 64 -4.74 -3.26 1.97
N LEU A 65 -3.81 -2.34 2.25
CA LEU A 65 -3.41 -1.27 1.34
C LEU A 65 -2.69 -1.81 0.10
N ASP A 66 -1.66 -2.64 0.30
CA ASP A 66 -0.94 -3.32 -0.78
C ASP A 66 -1.89 -4.12 -1.67
N ARG A 67 -2.82 -4.86 -1.03
CA ARG A 67 -3.85 -5.61 -1.74
C ARG A 67 -4.72 -4.71 -2.62
N SER A 68 -5.22 -3.60 -2.08
CA SER A 68 -6.08 -2.68 -2.83
C SER A 68 -5.34 -2.13 -4.03
N ALA A 69 -4.10 -1.66 -3.83
CA ALA A 69 -3.27 -1.10 -4.88
C ALA A 69 -3.02 -2.10 -6.02
N VAL A 70 -2.72 -3.38 -5.71
CA VAL A 70 -2.56 -4.42 -6.75
C VAL A 70 -3.84 -4.61 -7.56
N LEU A 71 -5.00 -4.68 -6.89
CA LEU A 71 -6.28 -4.85 -7.59
C LEU A 71 -6.64 -3.65 -8.46
N ASP A 72 -6.29 -2.44 -8.01
CA ASP A 72 -6.49 -1.19 -8.75
C ASP A 72 -5.62 -1.15 -10.01
N VAL A 73 -4.33 -1.55 -9.91
CA VAL A 73 -3.44 -1.66 -11.07
C VAL A 73 -4.01 -2.62 -12.11
N TYR A 74 -4.45 -3.81 -11.71
CA TYR A 74 -5.09 -4.75 -12.64
C TYR A 74 -6.38 -4.19 -13.24
N GLN A 75 -7.20 -3.52 -12.45
CA GLN A 75 -8.46 -2.94 -12.90
C GLN A 75 -8.24 -1.82 -13.92
N GLU A 76 -7.21 -1.00 -13.72
CA GLU A 76 -6.81 0.06 -14.63
C GLU A 76 -6.23 -0.50 -15.93
N ALA A 77 -5.34 -1.50 -15.83
CA ALA A 77 -4.81 -2.20 -16.98
C ALA A 77 -5.90 -2.79 -17.87
N LEU A 78 -6.92 -3.42 -17.27
CA LEU A 78 -8.06 -3.97 -17.99
C LEU A 78 -8.96 -2.90 -18.65
N LYS A 79 -8.97 -1.67 -18.14
CA LYS A 79 -9.71 -0.55 -18.75
C LYS A 79 -8.96 0.04 -19.95
N ASN A 80 -7.63 0.07 -19.89
CA ASN A 80 -6.79 0.75 -20.88
C ASN A 80 -6.22 -0.18 -21.95
N ILE A 81 -6.35 -1.51 -21.78
CA ILE A 81 -5.81 -2.49 -22.73
C ILE A 81 -6.50 -2.43 -24.09
N SER A 82 -5.70 -2.40 -25.14
CA SER A 82 -6.14 -2.33 -26.53
C SER A 82 -5.20 -3.14 -27.44
N PRO A 83 -5.59 -3.40 -28.69
CA PRO A 83 -4.73 -4.10 -29.66
C PRO A 83 -3.38 -3.42 -29.89
N ALA A 84 -3.31 -2.09 -29.79
CA ALA A 84 -2.10 -1.31 -30.08
C ALA A 84 -1.08 -1.29 -28.92
N ASN A 85 -1.52 -1.53 -27.68
CA ASN A 85 -0.71 -1.28 -26.48
C ASN A 85 -0.63 -2.45 -25.50
N TYR A 86 -1.22 -3.62 -25.82
CA TYR A 86 -1.38 -4.73 -24.88
C TYR A 86 -0.07 -5.24 -24.27
N GLN A 87 1.03 -5.22 -25.04
CA GLN A 87 2.35 -5.64 -24.55
C GLN A 87 2.87 -4.68 -23.48
N GLN A 88 2.79 -3.37 -23.73
CA GLN A 88 3.23 -2.34 -22.79
C GLN A 88 2.37 -2.31 -21.53
N ILE A 89 1.04 -2.45 -21.66
CA ILE A 89 0.18 -2.53 -20.47
C ILE A 89 0.48 -3.76 -19.63
N THR A 90 0.75 -4.90 -20.26
CA THR A 90 1.06 -6.14 -19.55
C THR A 90 2.41 -6.04 -18.84
N SER A 91 3.44 -5.46 -19.48
CA SER A 91 4.76 -5.26 -18.85
C SER A 91 4.70 -4.26 -17.70
N GLU A 92 4.01 -3.12 -17.89
CA GLU A 92 3.84 -2.08 -16.88
C GLU A 92 3.04 -2.57 -15.68
N THR A 93 1.95 -3.30 -15.92
CA THR A 93 1.17 -3.98 -14.85
C THR A 93 2.06 -4.89 -14.03
N ASN A 94 2.89 -5.71 -14.69
CA ASN A 94 3.74 -6.65 -14.00
C ASN A 94 4.80 -5.96 -13.15
N LEU A 95 5.42 -4.92 -13.69
CA LEU A 95 6.41 -4.12 -12.99
C LEU A 95 5.81 -3.45 -11.74
N LYS A 96 4.62 -2.84 -11.88
CA LYS A 96 3.94 -2.16 -10.78
C LYS A 96 3.49 -3.13 -9.68
N VAL A 97 2.91 -4.27 -10.05
CA VAL A 97 2.52 -5.31 -9.08
C VAL A 97 3.74 -5.86 -8.32
N LYS A 98 4.87 -6.08 -9.00
CA LYS A 98 6.13 -6.49 -8.36
C LYS A 98 6.61 -5.47 -7.33
N THR A 99 6.57 -4.19 -7.66
CA THR A 99 6.97 -3.11 -6.75
C THR A 99 6.03 -3.05 -5.54
N ILE A 100 4.70 -3.05 -5.75
CA ILE A 100 3.73 -3.02 -4.65
C ILE A 100 3.91 -4.23 -3.72
N LEU A 101 4.21 -5.42 -4.25
CA LEU A 101 4.42 -6.62 -3.41
C LEU A 101 5.81 -6.72 -2.78
N ASN A 102 6.66 -5.71 -2.97
CA ASN A 102 8.06 -5.68 -2.51
C ASN A 102 8.94 -6.78 -3.10
N ILE A 103 8.56 -7.33 -4.26
CA ILE A 103 9.29 -8.42 -4.93
C ILE A 103 10.48 -7.86 -5.71
N ARG A 104 10.41 -6.57 -6.06
CA ARG A 104 11.50 -5.78 -6.62
C ARG A 104 11.60 -4.48 -5.84
N PRO A 105 12.80 -4.06 -5.38
CA PRO A 105 13.01 -2.71 -4.86
C PRO A 105 12.86 -1.69 -6.00
N ALA A 106 12.41 -0.48 -5.68
CA ALA A 106 12.23 0.57 -6.68
C ALA A 106 12.83 1.90 -6.18
N GLU A 107 13.71 2.45 -7.01
CA GLU A 107 14.23 3.82 -7.00
C GLU A 107 13.12 4.87 -6.75
N PRO A 108 13.25 5.97 -5.99
CA PRO A 108 12.27 7.06 -6.09
C PRO A 108 12.13 7.65 -7.51
N ASP A 109 13.17 7.51 -8.32
CA ASP A 109 13.24 7.88 -9.73
C ASP A 109 12.83 6.75 -10.71
N ASP A 110 12.42 5.59 -10.19
CA ASP A 110 12.05 4.44 -11.01
C ASP A 110 10.80 4.76 -11.86
N LEU A 111 10.76 4.18 -13.07
CA LEU A 111 9.71 4.42 -14.07
C LEU A 111 8.29 4.13 -13.55
N VAL A 112 8.13 3.25 -12.55
CA VAL A 112 6.83 2.97 -11.93
C VAL A 112 6.20 4.19 -11.24
N PHE A 113 7.00 5.19 -10.86
CA PHE A 113 6.57 6.45 -10.23
C PHE A 113 6.46 7.62 -11.21
N SER A 114 6.89 7.43 -12.46
CA SER A 114 6.86 8.45 -13.50
C SER A 114 5.57 8.40 -14.33
N THR A 115 5.10 9.57 -14.78
CA THR A 115 4.03 9.69 -15.77
C THR A 115 4.55 9.65 -17.22
N VAL A 116 5.87 9.81 -17.42
CA VAL A 116 6.46 9.95 -18.75
C VAL A 116 6.47 8.60 -19.45
N GLY A 117 5.72 8.49 -20.55
CA GLY A 117 5.64 7.26 -21.35
C GLY A 117 4.86 6.10 -20.69
N ALA A 118 4.21 6.35 -19.54
CA ALA A 118 3.40 5.37 -18.84
C ALA A 118 1.96 5.33 -19.39
N LEU A 119 1.38 4.12 -19.47
CA LEU A 119 -0.02 3.90 -19.86
C LEU A 119 -0.93 3.71 -18.65
N LEU A 120 -0.36 3.42 -17.48
CA LEU A 120 -1.07 3.35 -16.20
C LEU A 120 -0.59 4.48 -15.29
N ARG A 121 -1.44 4.93 -14.37
CA ARG A 121 -1.10 5.95 -13.37
C ARG A 121 0.14 5.55 -12.57
N PRO A 122 1.02 6.51 -12.25
CA PRO A 122 2.21 6.23 -11.44
C PRO A 122 1.79 5.66 -10.08
N LEU A 123 2.66 4.82 -9.52
CA LEU A 123 2.47 4.32 -8.17
C LEU A 123 2.62 5.45 -7.15
N ASP A 124 2.01 5.25 -5.98
CA ASP A 124 2.26 6.13 -4.84
C ASP A 124 3.74 6.00 -4.43
N PRO A 125 4.47 7.11 -4.27
CA PRO A 125 5.87 7.08 -3.87
C PRO A 125 6.15 6.37 -2.54
N GLN A 126 5.15 6.10 -1.69
CA GLN A 126 5.31 5.24 -0.50
C GLN A 126 5.87 3.83 -0.80
N TYR A 127 5.80 3.38 -2.05
CA TYR A 127 6.35 2.10 -2.51
C TYR A 127 7.82 2.17 -2.98
N ALA A 128 8.42 3.37 -3.07
CA ALA A 128 9.83 3.53 -3.40
C ALA A 128 10.72 3.16 -2.19
N ASP A 129 12.02 2.95 -2.41
CA ASP A 129 12.99 2.66 -1.34
C ASP A 129 13.57 3.96 -0.75
N PRO A 130 13.51 4.18 0.58
CA PRO A 130 13.07 3.24 1.61
C PRO A 130 11.55 3.10 1.61
N ARG A 131 11.03 1.88 1.73
CA ARG A 131 9.58 1.63 1.68
C ARG A 131 8.89 1.87 3.02
N ILE A 132 7.68 2.43 2.99
CA ILE A 132 6.82 2.54 4.17
C ILE A 132 6.02 1.23 4.35
N GLU A 133 6.32 0.49 5.42
CA GLU A 133 5.62 -0.76 5.76
C GLU A 133 4.50 -0.54 6.78
N TYR A 134 3.35 -1.19 6.55
CA TYR A 134 2.15 -1.12 7.40
C TYR A 134 1.86 -2.43 8.17
N GLU A 135 2.61 -3.51 7.94
CA GLU A 135 2.29 -4.87 8.40
C GLU A 135 2.22 -5.01 9.93
N HIS A 136 2.98 -4.20 10.66
CA HIS A 136 3.01 -4.20 12.14
C HIS A 136 2.46 -2.91 12.75
N ASP A 137 1.74 -2.13 11.93
CA ASP A 137 1.15 -0.86 12.34
C ASP A 137 -0.36 -0.94 12.27
N LEU A 138 -0.94 -1.57 13.30
CA LEU A 138 -2.37 -1.92 13.40
C LEU A 138 -3.32 -0.74 13.08
N TYR A 139 -2.86 0.48 13.35
CA TYR A 139 -3.62 1.71 13.17
C TYR A 139 -2.97 2.68 12.16
N GLY A 140 -1.87 2.30 11.51
CA GLY A 140 -1.17 3.15 10.54
C GLY A 140 -0.47 4.38 11.14
N TYR A 141 -0.37 4.50 12.47
CA TYR A 141 0.21 5.68 13.13
C TYR A 141 1.71 5.83 12.88
N ARG A 142 2.45 4.73 12.89
CA ARG A 142 3.90 4.76 12.64
C ARG A 142 4.18 5.07 11.18
N ALA A 143 3.48 4.43 10.26
CA ALA A 143 3.59 4.65 8.83
C ALA A 143 3.21 6.10 8.46
N ALA A 144 2.13 6.63 9.04
CA ALA A 144 1.74 8.03 8.85
C ALA A 144 2.79 9.02 9.40
N TRP A 145 3.34 8.73 10.59
CA TRP A 145 4.42 9.53 11.17
C TRP A 145 5.69 9.50 10.32
N ARG A 146 6.10 8.31 9.85
CA ARG A 146 7.23 8.14 8.92
C ARG A 146 7.02 8.96 7.65
N LEU A 147 5.85 8.82 7.03
CA LEU A 147 5.51 9.54 5.81
C LEU A 147 5.58 11.07 6.02
N ASP A 148 5.08 11.59 7.14
CA ASP A 148 5.18 13.01 7.47
C ASP A 148 6.64 13.46 7.67
N ALA A 149 7.44 12.68 8.41
CA ALA A 149 8.86 12.97 8.63
C ALA A 149 9.67 12.96 7.32
N TRP A 150 9.39 12.00 6.45
CA TRP A 150 10.08 11.85 5.17
C TRP A 150 9.68 12.95 4.18
N ARG A 151 8.38 13.32 4.12
CA ARG A 151 7.89 14.44 3.30
C ARG A 151 8.54 15.77 3.68
N LYS A 152 8.84 15.99 4.97
CA LYS A 152 9.57 17.19 5.43
C LYS A 152 11.01 17.25 4.91
N GLN A 153 11.58 16.12 4.48
CA GLN A 153 12.91 16.03 3.88
C GLN A 153 12.87 15.86 2.35
N GLY A 154 11.76 16.23 1.72
CA GLY A 154 11.65 16.25 0.26
C GLY A 154 11.25 14.92 -0.38
N TRP A 155 10.87 13.90 0.41
CA TRP A 155 10.34 12.65 -0.14
C TRP A 155 9.06 12.92 -0.98
N PRO A 156 8.96 12.36 -2.18
CA PRO A 156 9.83 11.33 -2.78
C PRO A 156 10.98 11.82 -3.66
N HIS A 157 11.05 13.11 -3.95
CA HIS A 157 12.05 13.65 -4.86
C HIS A 157 13.47 13.63 -4.27
N GLU A 158 13.57 13.64 -2.95
CA GLU A 158 14.82 13.54 -2.21
C GLU A 158 14.77 12.38 -1.22
N TYR A 159 15.86 11.60 -1.14
CA TYR A 159 15.97 10.50 -0.20
C TYR A 159 16.08 11.07 1.24
N PRO A 160 15.19 10.67 2.17
CA PRO A 160 15.08 11.28 3.49
C PRO A 160 16.13 10.72 4.47
N ARG A 161 17.43 10.97 4.20
CA ARG A 161 18.56 10.39 4.97
C ARG A 161 18.43 10.58 6.47
N GLY A 162 18.12 11.81 6.89
CA GLY A 162 18.04 12.14 8.32
C GLY A 162 16.88 11.44 9.02
N ALA A 163 15.74 11.29 8.34
CA ALA A 163 14.58 10.59 8.93
C ALA A 163 14.82 9.08 9.00
N VAL A 164 15.44 8.50 7.96
CA VAL A 164 15.81 7.07 7.94
C VAL A 164 16.88 6.76 8.99
N GLU A 165 17.88 7.64 9.15
CA GLU A 165 18.91 7.50 10.19
C GLU A 165 18.31 7.66 11.59
N ALA A 166 17.44 8.65 11.81
CA ALA A 166 16.74 8.84 13.07
C ALA A 166 15.94 7.59 13.49
N GLU A 167 15.26 6.94 12.55
CA GLU A 167 14.57 5.67 12.79
C GLU A 167 15.47 4.49 13.12
N LYS A 168 16.72 4.50 12.63
CA LYS A 168 17.72 3.47 12.97
C LYS A 168 18.29 3.68 14.36
N THR A 169 18.43 4.93 14.80
CA THR A 169 19.00 5.30 16.11
C THR A 169 17.98 5.31 17.24
N GLU A 170 16.79 5.86 17.03
CA GLU A 170 15.68 5.75 17.98
C GLU A 170 14.98 4.41 17.70
N ASN A 171 15.05 3.45 18.62
CA ASN A 171 14.22 2.24 18.56
C ASN A 171 12.74 2.64 18.42
N ALA A 172 12.28 2.71 17.16
CA ALA A 172 11.07 3.34 16.68
C ALA A 172 9.95 3.42 17.73
N GLN A 173 9.86 4.53 18.46
CA GLN A 173 8.62 4.95 19.07
C GLN A 173 8.18 6.20 18.34
N PRO A 174 6.97 6.22 17.74
CA PRO A 174 6.41 7.49 17.31
C PRO A 174 6.40 8.40 18.54
N PRO A 175 6.78 9.68 18.44
CA PRO A 175 6.69 10.60 19.56
C PRO A 175 5.27 10.48 20.08
N HIS A 176 5.12 10.07 21.35
CA HIS A 176 3.81 9.98 22.00
C HIS A 176 3.05 11.25 21.65
N GLY A 177 2.02 11.11 20.81
CA GLY A 177 1.42 12.26 20.16
C GLY A 177 1.06 13.30 21.22
N ARG A 178 1.27 14.58 20.90
CA ARG A 178 0.79 15.71 21.73
C ARG A 178 -0.71 15.62 22.06
N GLY A 179 -1.47 14.72 21.44
CA GLY A 179 -2.85 14.39 21.80
C GLY A 179 -3.02 13.37 22.95
N SER A 180 -2.01 12.57 23.32
CA SER A 180 -2.14 11.53 24.35
C SER A 180 -2.03 12.11 25.76
N LEU A 181 -1.09 13.02 26.01
CA LEU A 181 -0.98 13.73 27.30
C LEU A 181 -2.19 14.64 27.54
N ALA A 182 -2.62 15.40 26.53
CA ALA A 182 -3.80 16.26 26.63
C ALA A 182 -5.10 15.47 26.89
N ASN A 183 -5.27 14.29 26.29
CA ASN A 183 -6.42 13.42 26.58
C ASN A 183 -6.31 12.69 27.91
N ARG A 184 -5.10 12.31 28.34
CA ARG A 184 -4.90 11.63 29.62
C ARG A 184 -5.09 12.60 30.78
N ASP A 185 -4.65 13.84 30.65
CA ASP A 185 -4.88 14.89 31.65
C ASP A 185 -6.36 15.32 31.67
N ARG A 186 -7.03 15.40 30.52
CA ARG A 186 -8.51 15.60 30.49
C ARG A 186 -9.25 14.42 31.13
N LYS A 187 -8.87 13.19 30.83
CA LYS A 187 -9.51 11.99 31.39
C LYS A 187 -9.26 11.86 32.88
N ASN A 188 -8.05 12.13 33.35
CA ASN A 188 -7.72 12.13 34.78
C ASN A 188 -8.40 13.28 35.52
N LYS A 189 -8.55 14.45 34.89
CA LYS A 189 -9.33 15.56 35.44
C LYS A 189 -10.82 15.21 35.55
N ILE A 190 -11.40 14.53 34.55
CA ILE A 190 -12.80 14.09 34.56
C ILE A 190 -13.04 12.97 35.57
N MET A 191 -12.12 12.00 35.70
CA MET A 191 -12.26 10.89 36.65
C MET A 191 -11.96 11.28 38.12
N GLY A 192 -11.42 12.48 38.35
CA GLY A 192 -11.23 13.04 39.69
C GLY A 192 -12.29 14.07 40.11
N MET A 193 -13.30 14.32 39.28
CA MET A 193 -14.39 15.25 39.57
C MET A 193 -15.55 14.52 40.27
N SER A 194 -16.14 15.14 41.29
CA SER A 194 -17.35 14.65 41.94
C SER A 194 -18.56 14.74 40.99
N ASP A 195 -19.59 13.91 41.23
CA ASP A 195 -20.79 13.82 40.38
C ASP A 195 -21.50 15.17 40.18
N GLU A 196 -21.46 16.08 41.16
CA GLU A 196 -21.99 17.45 41.04
C GLU A 196 -21.23 18.29 40.01
N ALA A 197 -19.91 18.11 39.91
CA ALA A 197 -19.07 18.82 38.96
C ALA A 197 -19.18 18.26 37.54
N LEU A 198 -19.51 16.97 37.40
CA LEU A 198 -19.83 16.33 36.11
C LEU A 198 -21.16 16.85 35.53
N GLY A 199 -22.17 17.04 36.39
CA GLY A 199 -23.47 17.58 35.99
C GLY A 199 -23.41 18.98 35.35
N GLY A 200 -22.51 19.85 35.83
CA GLY A 200 -22.31 21.21 35.29
C GLY A 200 -21.54 21.28 33.97
N VAL A 201 -20.72 20.27 33.64
CA VAL A 201 -19.97 20.22 32.37
C VAL A 201 -20.87 19.75 31.23
N VAL A 202 -21.77 18.79 31.50
CA VAL A 202 -22.72 18.27 30.51
C VAL A 202 -23.75 19.34 30.12
N THR A 203 -24.18 20.20 31.06
CA THR A 203 -25.13 21.29 30.77
C THR A 203 -24.54 22.40 29.90
N LYS A 204 -23.23 22.70 30.03
CA LYS A 204 -22.56 23.69 29.16
C LYS A 204 -22.37 23.19 27.72
N LEU A 205 -22.11 21.91 27.53
CA LEU A 205 -21.93 21.32 26.18
C LEU A 205 -23.22 21.22 25.37
N ILE A 206 -24.38 21.18 26.03
CA ILE A 206 -25.69 21.12 25.37
C ILE A 206 -26.18 22.52 24.95
N GLN A 207 -25.64 23.60 25.53
CA GLN A 207 -26.03 24.98 25.19
C GLN A 207 -25.23 25.61 24.03
N GLU A 208 -24.20 24.94 23.52
CA GLU A 208 -23.37 25.41 22.40
C GLU A 208 -23.58 24.63 21.09
N VAL A 209 -24.72 23.93 20.94
CA VAL A 209 -25.20 23.35 19.66
C VAL A 209 -26.44 24.09 19.19
#